data_AF-A0A645FXH6-F1
#
_entry.id   AF-A0A645FXH6-F1
#
_cell.length_a   1.000
_cell.length_b   1.000
_cell.length_c   1.000
_cell.angle_alpha   90.00
_cell.angle_beta   90.00
_cell.angle_gamma   90.00
#
_symmetry.space_group_name_H-M   'P 1'
#
loop_
_entity.id
_entity.type
_entity.pdbx_description
1 polymer ?
#
loop_
_entity_poly.entity_id
_entity_poly.type
_entity_poly.pdbx_seq_one_letter_code
_entity_poly.pdbx_strand_id
1 'polypeptide(L)'
;MPGAPSQIFIRGARAFSGNNTPLYVIDGMPISSESDYSSNVTGAAFSNRALDIDPNEIESINVLKGQAAAALYGLRASNGVIVITTKKGKGATMGHPVVTISSSLIIDAPSRLPEVQQVYAQGFNGAFTPANSFSFGPKITDLPNNATYGGNNNGHNGMFFDPYKGTWVTPTAYNNPKEFFSNNGHTYNNSINVSNSFAYGNYSVGLSSANQVGIIKETGMDRYTAKMAGDFILTKKWNIGFSGNYSDSDTSVPLKL
;
A
#
# COMPACT_ATOMS: atom_id res chain seq x y z
N MET A 1 3.61 -0.20 -3.64
CA MET A 1 4.18 -0.45 -2.30
C MET A 1 3.05 -0.94 -1.42
N PRO A 2 3.23 -2.07 -0.72
CA PRO A 2 2.28 -2.54 0.28
C PRO A 2 1.95 -1.45 1.29
N GLY A 3 0.70 -1.34 1.69
CA GLY A 3 0.31 -0.40 2.75
C GLY A 3 0.36 1.09 2.42
N ALA A 4 0.62 1.47 1.17
CA ALA A 4 0.64 2.88 0.78
C ALA A 4 -0.74 3.53 1.05
N PRO A 5 -0.78 4.75 1.60
CA PRO A 5 -2.02 5.44 1.91
C PRO A 5 -2.82 5.71 0.65
N SER A 6 -4.13 5.47 0.71
CA SER A 6 -5.05 5.94 -0.31
C SER A 6 -5.40 7.41 -0.04
N GLN A 7 -5.19 8.27 -1.05
CA GLN A 7 -5.55 9.67 -0.98
C GLN A 7 -6.93 9.86 -1.60
N ILE A 8 -7.90 10.29 -0.79
CA ILE A 8 -9.28 10.53 -1.23
C ILE A 8 -9.59 12.01 -1.16
N PHE A 9 -10.14 12.55 -2.25
CA PHE A 9 -10.65 13.92 -2.32
C PHE A 9 -12.13 13.91 -2.67
N ILE A 10 -12.94 14.67 -1.93
CA ILE A 10 -14.37 14.86 -2.25
C ILE A 10 -14.56 16.23 -2.88
N ARG A 11 -14.82 16.24 -4.19
CA ARG A 11 -14.98 17.45 -5.03
C ARG A 11 -13.70 18.31 -5.11
N GLY A 12 -12.54 17.66 -5.25
CA GLY A 12 -11.25 18.32 -5.45
C GLY A 12 -10.63 18.90 -4.18
N ALA A 13 -9.42 19.45 -4.31
CA ALA A 13 -8.73 20.13 -3.21
C ALA A 13 -9.42 21.48 -2.92
N ARG A 14 -9.75 21.73 -1.65
CA ARG A 14 -10.44 22.97 -1.21
C ARG A 14 -9.51 23.94 -0.50
N ALA A 15 -8.40 23.45 0.05
CA ALA A 15 -7.34 24.26 0.63
C ALA A 15 -6.10 24.23 -0.27
N PHE A 16 -5.53 25.41 -0.53
CA PHE A 16 -4.27 25.58 -1.26
C PHE A 16 -3.06 25.02 -0.48
N SER A 17 -3.15 25.03 0.85
CA SER A 17 -2.18 24.42 1.76
C SER A 17 -2.95 23.91 2.99
N GLY A 18 -2.92 22.61 3.25
CA GLY A 18 -3.58 22.02 4.42
C GLY A 18 -4.16 20.63 4.17
N ASN A 19 -4.84 20.09 5.19
CA ASN A 19 -5.47 18.78 5.12
C ASN A 19 -6.78 18.84 4.31
N ASN A 20 -6.81 18.16 3.16
CA ASN A 20 -7.96 18.02 2.27
C ASN A 20 -8.62 16.63 2.38
N THR A 21 -8.23 15.78 3.34
CA THR A 21 -8.84 14.47 3.53
C THR A 21 -10.26 14.61 4.08
N PRO A 22 -11.20 13.74 3.68
CA PRO A 22 -12.53 13.70 4.25
C PRO A 22 -12.48 13.17 5.68
N LEU A 23 -13.52 13.48 6.46
CA LEU A 23 -13.73 12.84 7.76
C LEU A 23 -14.29 11.43 7.55
N TYR A 24 -13.70 10.43 8.19
CA TYR A 24 -14.26 9.09 8.24
C TYR A 24 -15.10 8.94 9.50
N VAL A 25 -16.28 8.34 9.37
CA VAL A 25 -17.19 8.08 10.48
C VAL A 25 -17.55 6.60 10.45
N ILE A 26 -17.17 5.84 11.47
CA ILE A 26 -17.53 4.41 11.60
C ILE A 26 -18.61 4.27 12.66
N ASP A 27 -19.75 3.69 12.30
CA ASP A 27 -20.86 3.43 13.23
C ASP A 27 -21.29 4.66 14.05
N GLY A 28 -21.13 5.86 13.47
CA GLY A 28 -21.46 7.14 14.11
C GLY A 28 -20.29 7.81 14.84
N MET A 29 -19.16 7.14 15.02
CA MET A 29 -17.96 7.70 15.64
C MET A 29 -16.97 8.25 14.61
N PRO A 30 -16.58 9.54 14.69
CA PRO A 30 -15.55 10.09 13.82
C PRO A 30 -14.18 9.52 14.18
N ILE A 31 -13.46 9.04 13.18
CA ILE A 31 -12.06 8.60 13.29
C ILE A 31 -11.16 9.58 12.54
N SER A 32 -10.00 9.86 13.12
CA SER A 32 -8.97 10.62 12.43
C SER A 32 -8.33 9.76 11.34
N SER A 33 -8.21 10.31 10.14
CA SER A 33 -7.38 9.77 9.06
C SER A 33 -5.97 10.36 9.08
N GLU A 34 -5.56 10.90 10.23
CA GLU A 34 -4.24 11.50 10.38
C GLU A 34 -3.21 10.37 10.38
N SER A 35 -2.17 10.54 9.56
CA SER A 35 -0.99 9.69 9.59
C SER A 35 -0.26 9.90 10.92
N ASP A 36 0.20 8.82 11.55
CA ASP A 36 0.87 8.86 12.86
C ASP A 36 2.17 9.68 12.90
N TYR A 37 2.67 10.15 11.74
CA TYR A 37 3.88 10.98 11.69
C TYR A 37 3.78 12.17 10.72
N SER A 38 4.24 13.31 11.21
CA SER A 38 4.50 14.54 10.46
C SER A 38 5.95 14.51 9.97
N SER A 39 6.15 14.56 8.66
CA SER A 39 7.33 15.04 7.93
C SER A 39 8.71 14.67 8.49
N ASN A 40 9.43 13.76 7.82
CA ASN A 40 10.82 13.99 7.35
C ASN A 40 11.38 12.70 6.70
N VAL A 41 11.67 12.77 5.40
CA VAL A 41 12.72 12.02 4.68
C VAL A 41 12.64 10.48 4.70
N THR A 42 12.13 9.85 3.61
CA THR A 42 12.66 8.59 2.98
C THR A 42 11.73 7.90 1.95
N GLY A 43 10.76 8.58 1.31
CA GLY A 43 10.03 7.99 0.17
C GLY A 43 9.14 6.77 0.49
N ALA A 44 8.99 6.42 1.77
CA ALA A 44 7.98 5.48 2.25
C ALA A 44 6.67 6.24 2.49
N ALA A 45 5.62 5.88 1.77
CA ALA A 45 4.29 6.40 2.02
C ALA A 45 3.66 5.58 3.15
N PHE A 46 3.55 6.18 4.34
CA PHE A 46 3.03 5.50 5.53
C PHE A 46 1.50 5.41 5.49
N SER A 47 1.00 4.29 6.03
CA SER A 47 -0.41 3.90 6.10
C SER A 47 -1.31 5.01 6.65
N ASN A 48 -2.45 5.24 5.99
CA ASN A 48 -3.56 6.03 6.52
C ASN A 48 -4.40 5.12 7.42
N ARG A 49 -4.87 5.56 8.59
CA ARG A 49 -5.77 4.79 9.48
C ARG A 49 -7.07 4.31 8.83
N ALA A 50 -7.42 4.83 7.65
CA ALA A 50 -8.44 4.20 6.79
C ALA A 50 -8.10 2.74 6.37
N LEU A 51 -6.83 2.34 6.46
CA LEU A 51 -6.35 0.99 6.27
C LEU A 51 -6.57 0.10 7.51
N ASP A 52 -7.00 0.63 8.67
CA ASP A 52 -7.34 -0.23 9.83
C ASP A 52 -8.70 -0.90 9.68
N ILE A 53 -9.49 -0.47 8.69
CA ILE A 53 -10.83 -1.00 8.43
C ILE A 53 -10.72 -2.20 7.51
N ASP A 54 -11.12 -3.37 8.01
CA ASP A 54 -11.33 -4.54 7.18
C ASP A 54 -12.54 -4.34 6.25
N PRO A 55 -12.36 -4.36 4.91
CA PRO A 55 -13.45 -4.26 3.96
C PRO A 55 -14.53 -5.34 4.13
N ASN A 56 -14.15 -6.53 4.64
CA ASN A 56 -15.10 -7.63 4.85
C ASN A 56 -16.12 -7.34 5.96
N GLU A 57 -15.81 -6.39 6.85
CA GLU A 57 -16.66 -5.99 7.97
C GLU A 57 -17.60 -4.81 7.62
N ILE A 58 -17.45 -4.23 6.42
CA ILE A 58 -18.29 -3.12 5.96
C ILE A 58 -19.65 -3.66 5.50
N GLU A 59 -20.72 -3.08 6.03
CA GLU A 59 -22.09 -3.30 5.56
C GLU A 59 -22.42 -2.31 4.44
N SER A 60 -22.10 -1.02 4.64
CA SER A 60 -22.33 0.01 3.63
C SER A 60 -21.39 1.20 3.78
N ILE A 61 -21.17 1.91 2.66
CA ILE A 61 -20.40 3.16 2.60
C ILE A 61 -21.30 4.24 2.00
N ASN A 62 -21.51 5.31 2.76
CA ASN A 62 -22.25 6.49 2.34
C ASN A 62 -21.35 7.72 2.30
N VAL A 63 -21.27 8.38 1.14
CA VAL A 63 -20.43 9.55 0.94
C VAL A 63 -21.27 10.82 0.97
N LEU A 64 -21.14 11.61 2.04
CA LEU A 64 -21.79 12.90 2.20
C LEU A 64 -20.96 14.00 1.52
N LYS A 65 -21.39 14.38 0.32
CA LYS A 65 -20.66 15.31 -0.56
C LYS A 65 -20.99 16.78 -0.31
N GLY A 66 -22.11 17.08 0.35
CA GLY A 66 -22.65 18.44 0.53
C GLY A 66 -22.57 18.93 1.97
N GLN A 67 -22.34 20.24 2.17
CA GLN A 67 -22.18 20.86 3.48
C GLN A 67 -23.41 20.70 4.39
N ALA A 68 -24.63 20.71 3.81
CA ALA A 68 -25.86 20.52 4.57
C ALA A 68 -25.99 19.13 5.21
N ALA A 69 -25.53 18.07 4.52
CA ALA A 69 -25.54 16.71 5.06
C ALA A 69 -24.39 16.46 6.05
N ALA A 70 -23.31 17.23 5.93
CA ALA A 70 -22.11 17.11 6.76
C ALA A 70 -22.20 17.92 8.07
N ALA A 71 -23.21 18.79 8.22
CA ALA A 71 -23.36 19.70 9.36
C ALA A 71 -23.41 18.99 10.72
N LEU A 72 -23.92 17.76 10.76
CA LEU A 72 -23.97 16.94 11.97
C LEU A 72 -22.57 16.61 12.53
N TYR A 73 -21.53 16.66 11.70
CA TYR A 73 -20.16 16.29 12.05
C TYR A 73 -19.21 17.50 12.18
N GLY A 74 -19.74 18.72 12.12
CA GLY A 74 -19.01 19.96 12.41
C GLY A 74 -17.93 20.35 11.39
N LEU A 75 -16.96 21.16 11.81
CA LEU A 75 -15.94 21.77 10.93
C LEU A 75 -15.09 20.72 10.17
N ARG A 76 -14.83 19.54 10.77
CA ARG A 76 -14.06 18.46 10.12
C ARG A 76 -14.76 17.87 8.90
N ALA A 77 -16.06 18.10 8.77
CA ALA A 77 -16.88 17.64 7.66
C ALA A 77 -16.87 18.61 6.45
N SER A 78 -16.14 19.73 6.54
CA SER A 78 -16.02 20.72 5.46
C SER A 78 -15.43 20.13 4.18
N ASN A 79 -14.62 19.08 4.30
CA ASN A 79 -14.01 18.34 3.20
C ASN A 79 -14.86 17.12 2.76
N GLY A 80 -16.08 16.98 3.30
CA GLY A 80 -16.97 15.84 3.09
C GLY A 80 -16.78 14.73 4.12
N VAL A 81 -17.75 13.83 4.20
CA VAL A 81 -17.77 12.73 5.17
C VAL A 81 -17.96 11.40 4.45
N ILE A 82 -17.15 10.41 4.81
CA ILE A 82 -17.34 9.01 4.42
C ILE A 82 -17.89 8.30 5.65
N VAL A 83 -19.18 8.00 5.62
CA VAL A 83 -19.88 7.25 6.67
C VAL A 83 -19.80 5.77 6.33
N ILE A 84 -19.20 5.00 7.20
CA ILE A 84 -19.05 3.56 7.11
C ILE A 84 -19.94 2.94 8.18
N THR A 85 -20.88 2.10 7.74
CA THR A 85 -21.70 1.28 8.64
C THR A 85 -21.18 -0.14 8.56
N THR A 86 -21.04 -0.76 9.72
CA THR A 86 -20.39 -2.06 9.81
C THR A 86 -21.35 -3.16 10.20
N LYS A 87 -21.04 -4.39 9.80
CA LYS A 87 -21.94 -5.53 10.00
C LYS A 87 -22.15 -5.77 11.49
N LYS A 88 -23.40 -5.68 11.95
CA LYS A 88 -23.82 -6.00 13.33
C LYS A 88 -24.61 -7.31 13.45
N GLY A 89 -24.72 -8.08 12.35
CA GLY A 89 -25.56 -9.28 12.29
C GLY A 89 -27.06 -8.99 12.10
N LYS A 90 -27.44 -7.74 11.81
CA LYS A 90 -28.80 -7.40 11.38
C LYS A 90 -29.09 -8.10 10.05
N GLY A 91 -30.09 -8.97 10.03
CA GLY A 91 -30.46 -9.78 8.86
C GLY A 91 -29.99 -11.24 8.90
N ALA A 92 -29.23 -11.65 9.93
CA ALA A 92 -29.01 -13.08 10.18
C ALA A 92 -30.34 -13.76 10.56
N THR A 93 -30.57 -14.98 10.06
CA THR A 93 -31.78 -15.75 10.39
C THR A 93 -31.89 -15.91 11.90
N MET A 94 -33.04 -15.50 12.46
CA MET A 94 -33.21 -15.43 13.90
C MET A 94 -32.92 -16.78 14.57
N GLY A 95 -31.99 -16.80 15.52
CA GLY A 95 -31.58 -18.00 16.26
C GLY A 95 -30.54 -18.88 15.56
N HIS A 96 -30.12 -18.56 14.34
CA HIS A 96 -29.13 -19.32 13.59
C HIS A 96 -27.87 -18.48 13.36
N PRO A 97 -26.74 -18.81 14.01
CA PRO A 97 -25.46 -18.18 13.72
C PRO A 97 -25.10 -18.34 12.24
N VAL A 98 -24.76 -17.23 11.59
CA VAL A 98 -24.25 -17.18 10.22
C VAL A 98 -22.74 -17.00 10.30
N VAL A 99 -22.01 -17.97 9.75
CA VAL A 99 -20.55 -17.92 9.62
C VAL A 99 -20.20 -17.57 8.17
N THR A 100 -19.52 -16.45 7.98
CA THR A 100 -19.00 -16.02 6.69
C THR A 100 -17.49 -16.17 6.69
N ILE A 101 -16.96 -16.94 5.75
CA ILE A 101 -15.52 -17.04 5.50
C ILE A 101 -15.26 -16.38 4.15
N SER A 102 -14.27 -15.51 4.10
CA SER A 102 -13.83 -14.88 2.86
C SER A 102 -12.33 -15.05 2.72
N SER A 103 -11.90 -15.47 1.54
CA SER A 103 -10.50 -15.62 1.19
C SER A 103 -10.29 -15.06 -0.21
N SER A 104 -9.26 -14.24 -0.39
CA SER A 104 -8.92 -13.66 -1.68
C SER A 104 -7.41 -13.65 -1.88
N LEU A 105 -6.99 -13.97 -3.09
CA LEU A 105 -5.63 -13.79 -3.58
C LEU A 105 -5.60 -12.67 -4.62
N ILE A 106 -4.73 -11.70 -4.42
CA ILE A 106 -4.43 -10.63 -5.37
C ILE A 106 -2.98 -10.82 -5.81
N ILE A 107 -2.72 -10.74 -7.11
CA ILE A 107 -1.37 -10.80 -7.67
C ILE A 107 -1.08 -9.46 -8.34
N ASP A 108 0.01 -8.82 -7.93
CA ASP A 108 0.45 -7.53 -8.43
C ASP A 108 1.65 -7.72 -9.38
N ALA A 109 1.55 -7.17 -10.58
CA ALA A 109 2.63 -7.14 -11.55
C ALA A 109 2.98 -5.69 -11.94
N PRO A 110 4.26 -5.37 -12.20
CA PRO A 110 4.64 -4.05 -12.70
C PRO A 110 3.93 -3.74 -14.03
N SER A 111 3.11 -2.69 -14.05
CA SER A 111 2.34 -2.32 -15.27
C SER A 111 3.21 -1.73 -16.36
N ARG A 112 4.20 -0.90 -15.99
CA ARG A 112 5.13 -0.27 -16.93
C ARG A 112 6.45 -0.02 -16.23
N LEU A 113 7.53 -0.40 -16.89
CA LEU A 113 8.88 -0.04 -16.49
C LEU A 113 9.38 1.10 -17.39
N PRO A 114 10.24 1.99 -16.87
CA PRO A 114 10.91 2.97 -17.71
C PRO A 114 11.77 2.24 -18.75
N GLU A 115 11.70 2.69 -20.00
CA GLU A 115 12.61 2.22 -21.03
C GLU A 115 14.00 2.77 -20.72
N VAL A 116 14.95 1.87 -20.46
CA VAL A 116 16.33 2.24 -20.17
C VAL A 116 17.17 2.10 -21.42
N GLN A 117 18.00 3.11 -21.64
CA GLN A 117 19.05 3.11 -22.65
C GLN A 117 19.98 1.88 -22.49
N GLN A 118 20.32 1.22 -23.59
CA GLN A 118 21.21 0.06 -23.64
C GLN A 118 22.41 0.23 -24.60
N VAL A 119 22.62 1.43 -25.17
CA VAL A 119 23.70 1.68 -26.15
C VAL A 119 24.96 2.27 -25.53
N TYR A 120 24.84 3.18 -24.55
CA TYR A 120 25.96 3.91 -23.95
C TYR A 120 26.34 3.33 -22.58
N ALA A 121 27.65 3.27 -22.32
CA ALA A 121 28.23 2.79 -21.09
C ALA A 121 28.24 3.87 -19.99
N GLN A 122 28.62 3.46 -18.78
CA GLN A 122 28.87 4.40 -17.67
C GLN A 122 29.93 5.45 -18.04
N GLY A 123 29.67 6.71 -17.73
CA GLY A 123 30.57 7.80 -18.07
C GLY A 123 29.90 9.15 -18.24
N PHE A 124 30.72 10.13 -18.62
CA PHE A 124 30.29 11.51 -18.86
C PHE A 124 31.08 12.11 -20.02
N ASN A 125 30.50 13.06 -20.75
CA ASN A 125 31.10 13.68 -21.95
C ASN A 125 31.65 12.68 -22.98
N GLY A 126 31.02 11.49 -23.11
CA GLY A 126 31.45 10.45 -24.04
C GLY A 126 32.68 9.65 -23.60
N ALA A 127 33.25 9.93 -22.44
CA ALA A 127 34.38 9.18 -21.87
C ALA A 127 33.90 8.13 -20.87
N PHE A 128 34.53 6.95 -20.88
CA PHE A 128 34.24 5.91 -19.89
C PHE A 128 34.76 6.35 -18.53
N THR A 129 33.90 6.39 -17.53
CA THR A 129 34.28 6.70 -16.15
C THR A 129 33.80 5.55 -15.26
N PRO A 130 34.73 4.78 -14.66
CA PRO A 130 34.36 3.64 -13.84
C PRO A 130 33.46 4.02 -12.64
N ALA A 131 32.37 3.25 -12.41
CA ALA A 131 31.26 3.47 -11.45
C ALA A 131 30.75 4.90 -11.35
N ASN A 132 30.73 5.56 -12.50
CA ASN A 132 29.89 6.72 -12.67
C ASN A 132 28.41 6.27 -12.66
N SER A 133 27.54 7.01 -11.98
CA SER A 133 26.10 6.75 -11.92
C SER A 133 25.36 7.15 -13.20
N PHE A 134 26.02 7.83 -14.13
CA PHE A 134 25.46 8.24 -15.42
C PHE A 134 25.87 7.32 -16.56
N SER A 135 24.99 7.19 -17.56
CA SER A 135 25.21 6.44 -18.79
C SER A 135 25.51 7.35 -20.00
N PHE A 136 26.31 8.41 -19.80
CA PHE A 136 26.75 9.35 -20.85
C PHE A 136 28.19 9.08 -21.32
N GLY A 137 28.63 7.82 -21.25
CA GLY A 137 29.92 7.35 -21.72
C GLY A 137 29.92 6.96 -23.21
N PRO A 138 30.99 6.27 -23.67
CA PRO A 138 31.08 5.76 -25.04
C PRO A 138 30.08 4.63 -25.28
N LYS A 139 29.93 4.17 -26.52
CA LYS A 139 29.10 3.00 -26.80
C LYS A 139 29.68 1.78 -26.09
N ILE A 140 28.80 0.91 -25.58
CA ILE A 140 29.19 -0.32 -24.90
C ILE A 140 30.05 -1.22 -25.80
N THR A 141 29.73 -1.26 -27.09
CA THR A 141 30.49 -2.00 -28.12
C THR A 141 31.91 -1.51 -28.32
N ASP A 142 32.20 -0.26 -27.94
CA ASP A 142 33.50 0.38 -28.15
C ASP A 142 34.42 0.22 -26.92
N LEU A 143 33.89 -0.29 -25.79
CA LEU A 143 34.65 -0.51 -24.57
C LEU A 143 35.85 -1.46 -24.74
N PRO A 144 35.78 -2.56 -25.51
CA PRO A 144 36.93 -3.43 -25.73
C PRO A 144 38.08 -2.76 -26.51
N ASN A 145 37.79 -1.65 -27.19
CA ASN A 145 38.76 -0.83 -27.93
C ASN A 145 39.22 0.40 -27.13
N ASN A 146 38.77 0.57 -25.89
CA ASN A 146 39.17 1.70 -25.06
C ASN A 146 40.70 1.68 -24.80
N ALA A 147 41.37 2.82 -24.88
CA ALA A 147 42.82 2.90 -24.74
C ALA A 147 43.34 2.48 -23.36
N THR A 148 42.56 2.67 -22.30
CA THR A 148 42.96 2.40 -20.92
C THR A 148 42.37 1.09 -20.39
N TYR A 149 41.13 0.79 -20.76
CA TYR A 149 40.38 -0.34 -20.22
C TYR A 149 40.07 -1.43 -21.26
N GLY A 150 40.47 -1.27 -22.53
CA GLY A 150 40.15 -2.21 -23.61
C GLY A 150 41.05 -3.45 -23.63
N GLY A 151 40.44 -4.61 -23.86
CA GLY A 151 41.10 -5.92 -23.88
C GLY A 151 41.57 -6.38 -25.25
N ASN A 152 41.07 -5.79 -26.34
CA ASN A 152 41.38 -6.22 -27.71
C ASN A 152 42.87 -6.16 -28.04
N ASN A 153 43.59 -5.20 -27.45
CA ASN A 153 45.03 -5.03 -27.65
C ASN A 153 45.89 -5.73 -26.60
N ASN A 154 45.28 -6.39 -25.60
CA ASN A 154 45.96 -6.96 -24.44
C ASN A 154 45.63 -8.46 -24.23
N GLY A 155 45.21 -9.17 -25.29
CA GLY A 155 44.91 -10.61 -25.23
C GLY A 155 43.51 -10.97 -24.70
N HIS A 156 42.66 -9.98 -24.43
CA HIS A 156 41.31 -10.15 -23.90
C HIS A 156 40.26 -9.68 -24.93
N ASN A 157 40.19 -10.38 -26.07
CA ASN A 157 39.34 -10.00 -27.20
C ASN A 157 37.85 -9.94 -26.83
N GLY A 158 37.19 -8.84 -27.18
CA GLY A 158 35.78 -8.56 -26.88
C GLY A 158 35.51 -8.13 -25.43
N MET A 159 36.54 -7.99 -24.59
CA MET A 159 36.40 -7.68 -23.17
C MET A 159 36.96 -6.29 -22.84
N PHE A 160 36.51 -5.73 -21.72
CA PHE A 160 37.13 -4.56 -21.09
C PHE A 160 37.45 -4.88 -19.62
N PHE A 161 38.44 -4.18 -19.06
CA PHE A 161 38.82 -4.32 -17.67
C PHE A 161 37.87 -3.50 -16.80
N ASP A 162 37.12 -4.17 -15.92
CA ASP A 162 36.28 -3.53 -14.91
C ASP A 162 37.12 -3.29 -13.64
N PRO A 163 37.54 -2.04 -13.36
CA PRO A 163 38.38 -1.75 -12.21
C PRO A 163 37.66 -1.93 -10.87
N TYR A 164 36.32 -2.03 -10.83
CA TYR A 164 35.59 -2.35 -9.58
C TYR A 164 35.65 -3.84 -9.26
N LYS A 165 35.59 -4.69 -10.29
CA LYS A 165 35.67 -6.16 -10.12
C LYS A 165 37.10 -6.67 -10.15
N GLY A 166 38.04 -5.88 -10.68
CA GLY A 166 39.43 -6.30 -10.90
C GLY A 166 39.58 -7.40 -11.95
N THR A 167 38.58 -7.56 -12.82
CA THR A 167 38.52 -8.64 -13.81
C THR A 167 38.15 -8.13 -15.20
N TRP A 168 38.54 -8.89 -16.22
CA TRP A 168 38.08 -8.68 -17.58
C TRP A 168 36.64 -9.18 -17.72
N VAL A 169 35.77 -8.33 -18.25
CA VAL A 169 34.35 -8.66 -18.45
C VAL A 169 33.91 -8.28 -19.86
N THR A 170 32.93 -9.01 -20.37
CA THR A 170 32.27 -8.64 -21.63
C THR A 170 31.38 -7.43 -21.37
N PRO A 171 31.47 -6.35 -22.17
CA PRO A 171 30.57 -5.21 -22.07
C PRO A 171 29.12 -5.64 -22.26
N THR A 172 28.31 -5.45 -21.23
CA THR A 172 26.88 -5.79 -21.24
C THR A 172 26.06 -4.63 -20.73
N ALA A 173 24.94 -4.38 -21.39
CA ALA A 173 23.93 -3.47 -20.91
C ALA A 173 22.99 -4.23 -19.96
N TYR A 174 22.64 -3.61 -18.83
CA TYR A 174 21.76 -4.21 -17.83
C TYR A 174 20.43 -3.46 -17.78
N ASN A 175 19.33 -4.21 -17.64
CA ASN A 175 18.01 -3.65 -17.40
C ASN A 175 17.71 -3.70 -15.90
N ASN A 176 18.40 -2.85 -15.14
CA ASN A 176 18.29 -2.78 -13.69
C ASN A 176 16.84 -2.59 -13.20
N PRO A 177 15.97 -1.78 -13.85
CA PRO A 177 14.57 -1.68 -13.44
C PRO A 177 13.82 -3.01 -13.51
N LYS A 178 14.05 -3.82 -14.55
CA LYS A 178 13.41 -5.13 -14.69
C LYS A 178 13.84 -6.10 -13.58
N GLU A 179 15.10 -6.03 -13.18
CA GLU A 179 15.63 -6.86 -12.09
C GLU A 179 15.18 -6.37 -10.70
N PHE A 180 15.07 -5.05 -10.52
CA PHE A 180 14.61 -4.45 -9.26
C PHE A 180 13.14 -4.77 -8.99
N PHE A 181 12.29 -4.73 -10.02
CA PHE A 181 10.86 -5.07 -9.94
C PHE A 181 10.56 -6.49 -10.42
N SER A 182 11.52 -7.41 -10.30
CA SER A 182 11.40 -8.77 -10.86
C SER A 182 10.36 -9.65 -10.17
N ASN A 183 9.95 -9.29 -8.96
CA ASN A 183 9.05 -10.10 -8.16
C ASN A 183 7.61 -9.64 -8.37
N ASN A 184 6.72 -10.59 -8.66
CA ASN A 184 5.29 -10.31 -8.57
C ASN A 184 4.93 -10.18 -7.08
N GLY A 185 4.26 -9.07 -6.76
CA GLY A 185 3.65 -8.89 -5.46
C GLY A 185 2.44 -9.81 -5.33
N HIS A 186 2.08 -10.13 -4.10
CA HIS A 186 0.89 -10.91 -3.82
C HIS A 186 0.29 -10.52 -2.48
N THR A 187 -1.03 -10.54 -2.40
CA THR A 187 -1.78 -10.28 -1.18
C THR A 187 -2.73 -11.43 -0.90
N TYR A 188 -2.65 -11.99 0.30
CA TYR A 188 -3.61 -12.95 0.83
C TYR A 188 -4.49 -12.25 1.87
N ASN A 189 -5.78 -12.13 1.60
CA ASN A 189 -6.75 -11.69 2.60
C ASN A 189 -7.59 -12.87 3.03
N ASN A 190 -7.72 -13.06 4.34
CA ASN A 190 -8.58 -14.06 4.95
C ASN A 190 -9.37 -13.42 6.07
N SER A 191 -10.68 -13.65 6.09
CA SER A 191 -11.55 -13.17 7.16
C SER A 191 -12.56 -14.23 7.56
N ILE A 192 -12.88 -14.25 8.83
CA ILE A 192 -13.95 -15.08 9.41
C ILE A 192 -14.83 -14.15 10.21
N ASN A 193 -16.11 -14.10 9.86
CA ASN A 193 -17.12 -13.35 10.58
C ASN A 193 -18.21 -14.30 11.06
N VAL A 194 -18.59 -14.18 12.33
CA VAL A 194 -19.71 -14.89 12.93
C VAL A 194 -20.72 -13.86 13.38
N SER A 195 -21.95 -13.99 12.90
CA SER A 195 -23.03 -13.08 13.26
C SER A 195 -24.29 -13.84 13.64
N ASN A 196 -25.08 -13.28 14.55
CA ASN A 196 -26.35 -13.88 14.95
C ASN A 196 -27.35 -12.80 15.35
N SER A 197 -28.63 -13.07 15.09
CA SER A 197 -29.75 -12.21 15.48
C SER A 197 -30.75 -13.02 16.30
N PHE A 198 -31.29 -12.42 17.36
CA PHE A 198 -32.30 -12.98 18.24
C PHE A 198 -33.37 -11.93 18.54
N ALA A 199 -34.47 -12.32 19.18
CA ALA A 199 -35.62 -11.44 19.44
C ALA A 199 -35.26 -10.17 20.23
N TYR A 200 -34.20 -10.23 21.04
CA TYR A 200 -33.77 -9.16 21.93
C TYR A 200 -32.41 -8.54 21.54
N GLY A 201 -31.91 -8.81 20.33
CA GLY A 201 -30.64 -8.22 19.90
C GLY A 201 -29.93 -8.95 18.77
N ASN A 202 -28.73 -8.49 18.48
CA ASN A 202 -27.84 -9.03 17.47
C ASN A 202 -26.38 -8.84 17.90
N TYR A 203 -25.51 -9.70 17.40
CA TYR A 203 -24.07 -9.53 17.53
C TYR A 203 -23.33 -9.96 16.26
N SER A 204 -22.13 -9.45 16.10
CA SER A 204 -21.13 -9.88 15.13
C SER A 204 -19.75 -9.90 15.77
N VAL A 205 -18.94 -10.90 15.41
CA VAL A 205 -17.53 -11.00 15.75
C VAL A 205 -16.77 -11.36 14.49
N GLY A 206 -15.77 -10.57 14.15
CA GLY A 206 -14.95 -10.71 12.95
C GLY A 206 -13.48 -10.76 13.30
N LEU A 207 -12.75 -11.66 12.65
CA LEU A 207 -11.29 -11.71 12.63
C LEU A 207 -10.82 -11.68 11.18
N SER A 208 -9.78 -10.92 10.90
CA SER A 208 -9.15 -10.95 9.59
C SER A 208 -7.65 -10.76 9.62
N SER A 209 -7.03 -11.32 8.58
CA SER A 209 -5.61 -11.25 8.29
C SER A 209 -5.43 -10.84 6.84
N ALA A 210 -4.58 -9.84 6.61
CA ALA A 210 -4.11 -9.45 5.29
C ALA A 210 -2.58 -9.56 5.28
N ASN A 211 -2.02 -10.39 4.42
CA ASN A 211 -0.57 -10.57 4.27
C ASN A 211 -0.19 -10.16 2.85
N GLN A 212 0.60 -9.10 2.74
CA GLN A 212 0.96 -8.48 1.48
C GLN A 212 2.47 -8.49 1.29
N VAL A 213 2.93 -9.06 0.17
CA VAL A 213 4.31 -8.96 -0.30
C VAL A 213 4.32 -8.03 -1.52
N GLY A 214 5.20 -7.04 -1.51
CA GLY A 214 5.31 -6.06 -2.58
C GLY A 214 6.11 -6.53 -3.80
N ILE A 215 6.00 -5.76 -4.87
CA ILE A 215 6.79 -5.95 -6.11
C ILE A 215 8.29 -5.59 -5.94
N ILE A 216 8.64 -4.88 -4.87
CA ILE A 216 10.02 -4.55 -4.51
C ILE A 216 10.45 -5.56 -3.43
N LYS A 217 11.66 -6.11 -3.57
CA LYS A 217 12.24 -7.02 -2.58
C LYS A 217 12.25 -6.37 -1.19
N GLU A 218 11.98 -7.18 -0.16
CA GLU A 218 11.95 -6.73 1.25
C GLU A 218 10.88 -5.67 1.56
N THR A 219 9.84 -5.56 0.70
CA THR A 219 8.66 -4.74 1.00
C THR A 219 7.45 -5.60 1.27
N GLY A 220 6.70 -5.28 2.32
CA GLY A 220 5.55 -6.06 2.75
C GLY A 220 4.70 -5.34 3.79
N MET A 221 3.52 -5.90 4.05
CA MET A 221 2.64 -5.48 5.13
C MET A 221 1.85 -6.69 5.62
N ASP A 222 1.82 -6.87 6.94
CA ASP A 222 0.92 -7.80 7.61
C ASP A 222 -0.06 -7.00 8.48
N ARG A 223 -1.36 -7.30 8.37
CA ARG A 223 -2.40 -6.64 9.14
C ARG A 223 -3.35 -7.68 9.73
N TYR A 224 -3.55 -7.59 11.03
CA TYR A 224 -4.52 -8.40 11.77
C TYR A 224 -5.57 -7.49 12.38
N THR A 225 -6.84 -7.80 12.15
CA THR A 225 -7.94 -7.05 12.76
C THR A 225 -8.87 -7.98 13.51
N ALA A 226 -9.34 -7.49 14.65
CA ALA A 226 -10.37 -8.13 15.45
C ALA A 226 -11.48 -7.13 15.71
N LYS A 227 -12.73 -7.58 15.56
CA LYS A 227 -13.88 -6.73 15.73
C LYS A 227 -15.00 -7.46 16.42
N MET A 228 -15.71 -6.73 17.26
CA MET A 228 -16.95 -7.18 17.89
C MET A 228 -17.95 -6.03 17.91
N ALA A 229 -19.20 -6.31 17.58
CA ALA A 229 -20.28 -5.36 17.70
C ALA A 229 -21.59 -6.07 18.08
N GLY A 230 -22.50 -5.35 18.72
CA GLY A 230 -23.83 -5.87 19.01
C GLY A 230 -24.78 -4.80 19.52
N ASP A 231 -26.06 -5.01 19.23
CA ASP A 231 -27.15 -4.17 19.73
C ASP A 231 -28.12 -5.08 20.52
N PHE A 232 -28.44 -4.70 21.76
CA PHE A 232 -29.31 -5.45 22.67
C PHE A 232 -30.49 -4.59 23.14
N ILE A 233 -31.69 -5.15 23.09
CA ILE A 233 -32.92 -4.55 23.60
C ILE A 233 -33.13 -5.10 25.03
N LEU A 234 -32.82 -4.29 26.05
CA LEU A 234 -33.00 -4.70 27.45
C LEU A 234 -34.46 -4.56 27.89
N THR A 235 -35.12 -3.47 27.49
CA THR A 235 -36.55 -3.22 27.74
C THR A 235 -37.13 -2.43 26.57
N LYS A 236 -38.46 -2.29 26.50
CA LYS A 236 -39.13 -1.46 25.47
C LYS A 236 -38.66 0.00 25.40
N LYS A 237 -37.98 0.49 26.45
CA LYS A 237 -37.47 1.86 26.55
C LYS A 237 -35.93 1.95 26.57
N TRP A 238 -35.24 0.81 26.65
CA TRP A 238 -33.78 0.78 26.80
C TRP A 238 -33.15 -0.18 25.80
N ASN A 239 -32.27 0.39 24.96
CA ASN A 239 -31.42 -0.34 24.03
C ASN A 239 -29.96 0.01 24.35
N ILE A 240 -29.08 -0.98 24.29
CA ILE A 240 -27.64 -0.81 24.46
C ILE A 240 -26.95 -1.32 23.21
N GLY A 241 -26.08 -0.50 22.64
CA GLY A 241 -25.18 -0.89 21.56
C GLY A 241 -23.73 -0.90 22.04
N PHE A 242 -22.95 -1.85 21.56
CA PHE A 242 -21.52 -1.95 21.81
C PHE A 242 -20.78 -2.20 20.49
N SER A 243 -19.59 -1.61 20.36
CA SER A 243 -18.66 -1.86 19.26
C SER A 243 -17.22 -1.72 19.75
N GLY A 244 -16.39 -2.69 19.44
CA GLY A 244 -14.94 -2.67 19.67
C GLY A 244 -14.20 -3.14 18.43
N ASN A 245 -13.09 -2.48 18.13
CA ASN A 245 -12.20 -2.84 17.04
C ASN A 245 -10.74 -2.73 17.52
N TYR A 246 -9.95 -3.72 17.12
CA TYR A 246 -8.51 -3.78 17.31
C TYR A 246 -7.88 -4.05 15.95
N SER A 247 -6.84 -3.29 15.62
CA SER A 247 -6.06 -3.45 14.39
C SER A 247 -4.60 -3.36 14.78
N ASP A 248 -3.82 -4.34 14.32
CA ASP A 248 -2.37 -4.36 14.40
C ASP A 248 -1.82 -4.49 12.98
N SER A 249 -0.88 -3.63 12.63
CA SER A 249 -0.29 -3.62 11.30
C SER A 249 1.22 -3.44 11.39
N ASP A 250 1.96 -4.37 10.78
CA ASP A 250 3.40 -4.30 10.61
C ASP A 250 3.71 -4.05 9.14
N THR A 251 4.61 -3.12 8.85
CA THR A 251 5.01 -2.74 7.49
C THR A 251 6.51 -2.87 7.34
N SER A 252 6.92 -3.71 6.39
CA SER A 252 8.31 -3.90 6.01
C SER A 252 8.68 -2.98 4.84
N VAL A 253 9.77 -2.23 4.99
CA VAL A 253 10.37 -1.38 3.96
C VAL A 253 11.81 -1.83 3.71
N PRO A 254 12.37 -1.62 2.50
CA PRO A 254 13.72 -2.09 2.20
C PRO A 254 14.71 -1.36 3.12
N LEU A 255 15.67 -2.09 3.67
CA LEU A 255 16.77 -1.50 4.42
C LEU A 255 17.53 -0.53 3.52
N LYS A 256 17.95 0.62 4.09
CA LYS A 256 18.80 1.59 3.39
C LYS A 256 20.08 0.87 2.92
N LEU A 257 20.30 0.86 1.60
CA LEU A 257 21.59 0.52 0.98
C LEU A 257 22.62 1.61 1.27
#